data_AF-A0A1G2YBB5-F1
#
_entry.id   AF-A0A1G2YBB5-F1
#
_cell.length_a   1.000
_cell.length_b   1.000
_cell.length_c   1.000
_cell.angle_alpha   90.00
_cell.angle_beta   90.00
_cell.angle_gamma   90.00
#
_symmetry.space_group_name_H-M   'P 1'
#
loop_
_entity.id
_entity.type
_entity.pdbx_description
1 polymer ?
#
loop_
_entity_poly.entity_id
_entity_poly.type
_entity_poly.pdbx_seq_one_letter_code
_entity_poly.pdbx_strand_id
1 'polypeptide(L)' 'MPYRKNTELPERVKGSLPKHAQDIYRKTYNASVERYKNPKKRLSKSQPKEQAAHRTAWSAVKKKYKKDKQGNWKSK' A
#
# COMPACT_ATOMS: atom_id res chain seq x y z
N MET A 1 -4.29 -6.98 -8.64
CA MET A 1 -3.07 -7.33 -9.42
C MET A 1 -1.87 -6.63 -8.78
N PRO A 2 -0.64 -7.18 -8.74
CA PRO A 2 0.51 -6.47 -8.19
C PRO A 2 0.91 -5.28 -9.08
N TYR A 3 1.37 -4.19 -8.47
CA TYR A 3 1.85 -3.00 -9.17
C TYR A 3 3.31 -3.21 -9.60
N ARG A 4 3.61 -3.07 -10.89
CA ARG A 4 4.98 -3.18 -11.43
C ARG A 4 5.72 -1.86 -11.30
N LYS A 5 5.05 -0.73 -11.48
CA LYS A 5 5.65 0.63 -11.43
C LYS A 5 4.90 1.52 -10.45
N ASN A 6 5.60 2.51 -9.88
CA ASN A 6 4.97 3.52 -9.02
C ASN A 6 3.90 4.33 -9.78
N THR A 7 3.98 4.41 -11.11
CA THR A 7 3.01 5.08 -11.99
C THR A 7 1.66 4.34 -12.05
N GLU A 8 1.61 3.05 -11.74
CA GLU A 8 0.38 2.26 -11.71
C GLU A 8 -0.36 2.39 -10.36
N LEU A 9 0.26 3.03 -9.36
CA LEU A 9 -0.38 3.30 -8.09
C LEU A 9 -1.56 4.26 -8.27
N PRO A 10 -2.56 4.23 -7.36
CA PRO A 10 -3.66 5.18 -7.39
C PRO A 10 -3.15 6.63 -7.37
N GLU A 11 -3.82 7.55 -8.07
CA GLU A 11 -3.42 8.98 -8.08
C GLU A 11 -3.31 9.58 -6.69
N ARG A 12 -4.19 9.19 -5.79
CA ARG A 12 -4.16 9.62 -4.37
C ARG A 12 -2.89 9.19 -3.64
N VAL A 13 -2.21 8.15 -4.11
CA VAL A 13 -0.90 7.72 -3.62
C VAL A 13 0.19 8.49 -4.35
N LYS A 14 0.16 8.56 -5.68
CA LYS A 14 1.18 9.22 -6.51
C LYS A 14 1.30 10.73 -6.26
N GLY A 15 0.18 11.42 -6.11
CA GLY A 15 0.13 12.88 -5.93
C GLY A 15 0.35 13.34 -4.49
N SER A 16 0.13 12.46 -3.50
CA SER A 16 0.27 12.84 -2.08
C SER A 16 1.56 12.33 -1.43
N LEU A 17 2.19 11.29 -1.98
CA LEU A 17 3.35 10.64 -1.37
C LEU A 17 4.64 10.93 -2.15
N PRO A 18 5.76 11.17 -1.44
CA PRO A 18 7.09 11.22 -2.06
C PRO A 18 7.42 9.91 -2.78
N LYS A 19 8.30 9.98 -3.79
CA LYS A 19 8.70 8.82 -4.62
C LYS A 19 9.15 7.61 -3.80
N HIS A 20 9.89 7.82 -2.73
CA HIS A 20 10.34 6.74 -1.84
C HIS A 20 9.19 6.09 -1.04
N ALA A 21 8.19 6.87 -0.63
CA ALA A 21 6.99 6.34 0.02
C ALA A 21 6.12 5.52 -0.94
N GLN A 22 6.03 5.94 -2.21
CA GLN A 22 5.37 5.16 -3.27
C GLN A 22 6.03 3.80 -3.47
N ASP A 23 7.36 3.73 -3.41
CA ASP A 23 8.12 2.48 -3.49
C ASP A 23 7.81 1.53 -2.33
N ILE A 24 7.77 2.04 -1.09
CA ILE A 24 7.39 1.25 0.09
C ILE A 24 5.96 0.73 -0.05
N TYR A 25 5.05 1.57 -0.52
CA TYR A 25 3.66 1.20 -0.75
C TYR A 25 3.55 0.04 -1.75
N ARG A 26 4.17 0.19 -2.93
CA ARG A 26 4.20 -0.84 -3.99
C ARG A 26 4.75 -2.16 -3.48
N LYS A 27 5.93 -2.14 -2.85
CA LYS A 27 6.59 -3.35 -2.32
C LYS A 27 5.71 -4.06 -1.29
N THR A 28 5.16 -3.30 -0.34
CA THR A 28 4.31 -3.85 0.73
C THR A 28 3.00 -4.41 0.18
N TYR A 29 2.39 -3.70 -0.77
CA TYR A 29 1.17 -4.15 -1.44
C TYR A 29 1.41 -5.47 -2.17
N ASN A 30 2.46 -5.55 -3.00
CA ASN A 30 2.80 -6.76 -3.76
C ASN A 30 3.06 -7.96 -2.84
N ALA A 31 3.86 -7.77 -1.80
CA ALA A 31 4.12 -8.80 -0.78
C ALA A 31 2.81 -9.24 -0.08
N SER A 32 1.92 -8.30 0.23
CA SER A 32 0.64 -8.60 0.87
C SER A 32 -0.29 -9.38 -0.06
N VAL A 33 -0.43 -8.96 -1.32
CA VAL A 33 -1.23 -9.66 -2.34
C VAL A 33 -0.72 -11.08 -2.56
N GLU A 34 0.61 -11.27 -2.56
CA GLU A 34 1.22 -12.59 -2.68
C GLU A 34 0.93 -13.48 -1.46
N ARG A 35 0.96 -12.91 -0.24
CA ARG A 35 0.53 -13.67 0.95
C ARG A 35 -0.94 -14.06 0.92
N TYR A 36 -1.81 -13.21 0.39
CA TYR A 36 -3.25 -13.49 0.26
C TYR A 36 -3.63 -14.27 -1.01
N LYS A 37 -2.67 -14.60 -1.88
CA LYS A 37 -2.92 -15.45 -3.06
C LYS A 37 -3.35 -16.86 -2.67
N ASN A 38 -2.94 -17.35 -1.49
CA ASN A 38 -3.31 -18.67 -1.02
C ASN A 38 -4.70 -18.67 -0.34
N PRO A 39 -5.74 -19.26 -0.98
CA PRO A 39 -7.10 -19.23 -0.45
C PRO A 39 -7.24 -20.00 0.87
N LYS A 40 -6.40 -21.02 1.12
CA LYS A 40 -6.35 -21.79 2.37
C LYS A 40 -5.94 -20.95 3.60
N LYS A 41 -5.32 -19.78 3.41
CA LYS A 41 -4.89 -18.87 4.50
C LYS A 41 -5.80 -17.64 4.64
N ARG A 42 -6.91 -17.56 3.91
CA ARG A 42 -7.83 -16.41 3.98
C ARG A 42 -8.83 -16.60 5.13
N LEU A 43 -8.83 -15.67 6.08
CA LEU A 43 -9.83 -15.61 7.17
C LEU A 43 -11.27 -15.38 6.66
N SER A 44 -11.47 -14.89 5.43
CA SER A 44 -12.80 -14.69 4.85
C SER A 44 -12.78 -14.81 3.32
N LYS A 45 -13.68 -15.62 2.77
CA LYS A 45 -13.86 -15.81 1.31
C LYS A 45 -14.43 -14.56 0.63
N SER A 46 -15.12 -13.66 1.36
CA SER A 46 -15.82 -12.51 0.78
C SER A 46 -15.02 -11.21 0.71
N GLN A 47 -13.93 -11.05 1.49
CA GLN A 47 -13.14 -9.81 1.42
C GLN A 47 -12.17 -9.82 0.23
N PRO A 48 -12.13 -8.77 -0.61
CA PRO A 48 -11.14 -8.64 -1.68
C PRO A 48 -9.74 -8.59 -1.08
N LYS A 49 -8.86 -9.52 -1.48
CA LYS A 49 -7.43 -9.56 -1.11
C LYS A 49 -6.71 -8.22 -1.35
N GLU A 50 -7.20 -7.47 -2.32
CA GLU A 50 -6.66 -6.17 -2.71
C GLU A 50 -6.95 -5.09 -1.65
N GLN A 51 -8.14 -5.05 -1.06
CA GLN A 51 -8.46 -4.10 0.01
C GLN A 51 -7.58 -4.33 1.25
N ALA A 52 -7.38 -5.59 1.64
CA ALA A 52 -6.49 -5.93 2.74
C ALA A 52 -5.04 -5.50 2.44
N ALA A 53 -4.53 -5.79 1.23
CA ALA A 53 -3.21 -5.37 0.81
C ALA A 53 -3.05 -3.83 0.77
N HIS A 54 -4.07 -3.09 0.33
CA HIS A 54 -4.09 -1.63 0.35
C HIS A 54 -3.97 -1.09 1.79
N ARG A 55 -4.69 -1.68 2.75
CA ARG A 55 -4.59 -1.31 4.17
C ARG A 55 -3.19 -1.55 4.71
N THR A 56 -2.59 -2.71 4.44
CA THR A 56 -1.23 -3.04 4.89
C THR A 56 -0.18 -2.12 4.28
N ALA A 57 -0.29 -1.82 2.98
CA ALA A 57 0.59 -0.88 2.30
C ALA A 57 0.52 0.54 2.89
N TRP A 58 -0.69 1.04 3.15
CA TRP A 58 -0.87 2.32 3.83
C TRP A 58 -0.30 2.33 5.24
N SER A 59 -0.43 1.24 6.00
CA SER A 59 0.17 1.12 7.33
C SER A 59 1.70 1.15 7.27
N ALA A 60 2.33 0.51 6.28
CA ALA A 60 3.78 0.56 6.11
C ALA A 60 4.27 1.97 5.76
N VAL A 61 3.55 2.68 4.88
CA VAL A 61 3.83 4.09 4.60
C VAL A 61 3.69 4.93 5.87
N LYS A 62 2.59 4.78 6.61
CA LYS A 62 2.34 5.51 7.88
C LYS A 62 3.38 5.24 8.98
N LYS A 63 4.07 4.09 8.94
CA LYS A 63 5.17 3.79 9.87
C LYS A 63 6.42 4.61 9.58
N LYS A 64 6.70 4.91 8.30
CA LYS A 64 7.91 5.64 7.86
C LYS A 64 7.63 7.11 7.55
N TYR A 65 6.38 7.45 7.24
CA TYR A 65 5.94 8.78 6.86
C TYR A 65 4.77 9.20 7.74
N LYS A 66 4.78 10.46 8.16
CA LYS A 66 3.70 11.09 8.91
C LYS A 66 3.07 12.18 8.05
N LYS A 67 1.73 12.21 8.05
CA LYS A 67 0.99 13.32 7.44
C LYS A 67 1.06 14.52 8.37
N ASP A 68 1.50 15.66 7.85
CA ASP A 68 1.54 16.93 8.58
C ASP A 68 0.15 17.60 8.64
N LYS A 69 0.07 18.73 9.34
CA LYS A 69 -1.18 19.51 9.48
C LYS A 69 -1.64 20.12 8.14
N GLN A 70 -0.75 20.29 7.17
CA GLN A 70 -1.04 20.81 5.82
C GLN A 70 -1.50 19.70 4.87
N GLY A 71 -1.40 18.44 5.30
CA GLY A 71 -1.79 17.27 4.55
C GLY A 71 -0.69 16.64 3.71
N ASN A 72 0.55 17.11 3.85
CA ASN A 72 1.72 16.56 3.16
C ASN A 72 2.32 15.39 3.94
N TRP A 73 2.86 14.41 3.24
CA TRP A 73 3.54 13.28 3.85
C TRP A 73 5.03 13.56 3.98
N LYS A 74 5.51 13.70 5.22
CA LYS A 74 6.94 13.86 5.54
C LYS A 74 7.49 12.57 6.14
N SER A 75 8.76 12.26 5.87
CA SER A 75 9.44 11.18 6.59
C SER A 75 9.39 11.46 8.09
N LYS A 76 9.07 10.45 8.88
CA LYS A 76 9.04 10.54 10.32
C LYS A 76 10.45 10.73 10.88
#